data_AF-X1VWU7-F1
#
_entry.id   AF-X1VWU7-F1
#
_cell.length_a   1.000
_cell.length_b   1.000
_cell.length_c   1.000
_cell.angle_alpha   90.00
_cell.angle_beta   90.00
_cell.angle_gamma   90.00
#
_symmetry.space_group_name_H-M   'P 1'
#
loop_
_entity.id
_entity.type
_entity.pdbx_description
1 polymer ?
#
loop_
_entity_poly.entity_id
_entity_poly.type
_entity_poly.pdbx_seq_one_letter_code
_entity_poly.pdbx_strand_id
1 'polypeptide(L)' 'MNEAAIFGKVDDLEGLKENVIVGHLIPAGTGGREYGRIVVGSMEEYESLMTLKDEEPQVIEEE' A
#
# COMPACT_ATOMS: atom_id res chain seq x y z
N MET A 1 31.49 0.54 6.41
CA MET A 1 31.53 -0.59 5.45
C MET A 1 32.23 -1.81 6.04
N ASN A 2 33.51 -1.72 6.44
CA ASN A 2 34.25 -2.88 6.98
C ASN A 2 33.56 -3.56 8.16
N GLU A 3 33.07 -2.80 9.14
CA GLU A 3 32.40 -3.36 10.30
C GLU A 3 31.06 -4.03 9.94
N ALA A 4 30.28 -3.41 9.06
CA ALA A 4 29.04 -4.00 8.54
C ALA A 4 29.30 -5.29 7.76
N ALA A 5 30.38 -5.35 6.97
CA ALA A 5 30.76 -6.55 6.21
C ALA A 5 31.28 -7.68 7.12
N ILE A 6 32.08 -7.36 8.14
CA ILE A 6 32.61 -8.34 9.11
C ILE A 6 31.47 -8.97 9.93
N PHE A 7 30.49 -8.17 10.36
CA PHE A 7 29.36 -8.64 11.16
C PHE A 7 28.16 -9.10 10.31
N GLY A 8 28.24 -9.03 8.99
CA GLY A 8 27.13 -9.38 8.10
C GLY A 8 25.84 -8.59 8.38
N LYS A 9 25.96 -7.29 8.68
CA LYS A 9 24.81 -6.44 9.02
C LYS A 9 23.84 -6.38 7.84
N VAL A 10 22.57 -6.65 8.12
CA VAL A 10 21.46 -6.53 7.18
C VAL A 10 20.83 -5.15 7.33
N ASP A 11 20.41 -4.56 6.22
CA ASP A 11 19.71 -3.29 6.16
C ASP A 11 18.24 -3.58 5.81
N ASP A 12 17.34 -3.25 6.72
CA ASP A 12 15.90 -3.50 6.57
C ASP A 12 15.18 -2.39 5.77
N LEU A 13 15.92 -1.39 5.25
CA LEU A 13 15.42 -0.29 4.42
C LEU A 13 14.26 0.47 5.09
N GLU A 14 14.34 0.72 6.39
CA GLU A 14 13.32 1.52 7.09
C GLU A 14 13.58 3.03 6.98
N GLY A 15 14.82 3.43 6.66
CA GLY A 15 15.23 4.82 6.60
C GLY A 15 15.11 5.46 5.22
N LEU A 16 15.06 6.80 5.20
CA LEU A 16 14.98 7.56 3.95
C LEU A 16 16.25 7.40 3.11
N LYS A 17 17.43 7.50 3.72
CA LYS A 17 18.71 7.47 2.99
C LYS A 17 18.98 6.13 2.33
N GLU A 18 18.67 5.04 3.02
CA GLU A 18 18.91 3.67 2.54
C GLU A 18 18.05 3.41 1.30
N ASN A 19 16.75 3.74 1.36
CA ASN A 19 15.84 3.64 0.23
C ASN A 19 16.26 4.53 -0.96
N VAL A 20 16.76 5.74 -0.71
CA VAL A 20 17.28 6.62 -1.77
C VAL A 20 18.50 6.00 -2.47
N ILE A 21 19.41 5.41 -1.71
CA ILE A 21 20.64 4.81 -2.26
C ILE A 21 20.31 3.57 -3.10
N VAL A 22 19.35 2.74 -2.67
CA VAL A 22 18.96 1.51 -3.39
C VAL A 22 17.95 1.79 -4.51
N GLY A 23 17.32 2.96 -4.54
CA GLY A 23 16.31 3.34 -5.54
C GLY A 23 14.92 2.76 -5.27
N HIS A 24 14.61 2.44 -4.01
CA HIS A 24 13.28 2.01 -3.58
C HIS A 24 12.41 3.22 -3.18
N LEU A 25 11.09 3.04 -3.14
CA LEU A 25 10.16 4.08 -2.71
C LEU A 25 10.46 4.51 -1.27
N ILE A 26 10.73 5.80 -1.06
CA ILE A 26 11.09 6.31 0.26
C ILE A 26 9.90 6.27 1.22
N PRO A 27 10.12 6.06 2.53
CA PRO A 27 9.05 6.01 3.54
C PRO A 27 8.59 7.42 3.95
N ALA A 28 8.34 8.29 2.98
CA ALA A 28 7.89 9.67 3.18
C ALA A 28 6.93 10.11 2.07
N GLY A 29 6.04 11.06 2.39
CA GLY A 29 5.00 11.51 1.46
C GLY A 29 4.11 10.35 1.01
N THR A 30 3.87 10.23 -0.29
CA THR A 30 3.07 9.14 -0.89
C THR A 30 3.69 7.75 -0.72
N GLY A 31 4.98 7.66 -0.42
CA GLY A 31 5.64 6.40 -0.08
C GLY A 31 5.41 5.95 1.37
N GLY A 32 4.67 6.73 2.16
CA GLY A 32 4.22 6.31 3.48
C GLY A 32 3.24 5.13 3.41
N ARG A 33 3.35 4.21 4.38
CA ARG A 33 2.49 3.01 4.47
C ARG A 33 0.99 3.34 4.54
N GLU A 34 0.65 4.52 5.05
CA GLU A 34 -0.73 5.04 5.11
C GLU A 34 -1.36 5.20 3.71
N TYR A 35 -0.57 5.64 2.72
CA TYR A 35 -1.09 6.01 1.40
C TYR A 35 -1.02 4.87 0.38
N GLY A 36 -0.25 3.81 0.65
CA GLY A 36 0.01 2.73 -0.31
C GLY A 36 -1.20 1.87 -0.69
N ARG A 37 -2.32 1.96 0.05
CA ARG A 37 -3.57 1.21 -0.23
C ARG A 37 -4.76 2.10 -0.59
N ILE A 38 -4.54 3.40 -0.73
CA ILE A 38 -5.60 4.33 -1.09
C ILE A 38 -5.80 4.26 -2.60
N VAL A 39 -7.01 3.92 -3.03
CA VAL A 39 -7.43 3.95 -4.42
C VAL A 39 -8.35 5.16 -4.59
N VAL A 40 -8.01 6.03 -5.55
CA VAL A 40 -8.78 7.25 -5.84
C VAL A 40 -9.42 7.08 -7.21
N GLY A 41 -10.75 7.27 -7.27
CA GLY A 41 -11.54 7.21 -8.50
C GLY A 41 -12.43 8.44 -8.64
N SER A 42 -13.13 8.56 -9.76
CA SER A 42 -14.11 9.63 -9.96
C SER A 42 -15.38 9.39 -9.12
N MET A 43 -16.12 10.46 -8.82
CA MET A 43 -17.36 10.36 -8.05
C MET A 43 -18.44 9.56 -8.80
N GLU A 44 -18.50 9.71 -10.13
CA GLU A 44 -19.43 9.00 -11.01
C GLU A 44 -19.14 7.48 -11.02
N GLU A 45 -17.87 7.07 -11.09
CA GLU A 45 -17.46 5.66 -10.98
C GLU A 45 -17.83 5.09 -9.61
N TYR A 46 -17.63 5.86 -8.53
CA TYR A 46 -18.01 5.43 -7.18
C TYR A 46 -19.52 5.19 -7.04
N GLU A 47 -20.34 6.10 -7.54
CA GLU A 47 -21.80 6.00 -7.49
C GLU A 47 -22.32 4.80 -8.30
N SER A 48 -21.77 4.57 -9.49
CA SER A 48 -22.13 3.40 -10.31
C SER A 48 -21.76 2.08 -9.63
N LEU A 49 -20.58 1.98 -9.01
CA LEU A 49 -20.13 0.79 -8.29
C LEU A 49 -20.91 0.54 -7.00
N MET A 50 -21.35 1.60 -6.30
CA MET A 50 -22.23 1.46 -5.14
C MET A 50 -23.62 0.99 -5.55
N THR A 51 -24.19 1.60 -6.60
CA THR A 51 -25.51 1.22 -7.11
C THR A 51 -25.56 -0.25 -7.53
N LEU A 52 -24.50 -0.76 -8.15
CA LEU A 52 -24.39 -2.17 -8.53
C LEU A 52 -24.21 -3.12 -7.33
N LYS A 53 -23.60 -2.66 -6.23
CA LYS A 53 -23.43 -3.45 -5.00
C LYS A 53 -24.72 -3.55 -4.18
N ASP A 54 -25.55 -2.51 -4.19
CA ASP A 54 -26.84 -2.51 -3.51
C ASP A 54 -27.88 -3.41 -4.23
N GLU A 55 -27.60 -3.81 -5.47
CA GLU A 55 -28.43 -4.74 -6.27
C GLU A 55 -28.06 -6.23 -6.10
N GLU A 56 -27.06 -6.60 -5.29
CA GLU A 56 -26.88 -8.01 -4.94
C GLU A 56 -28.09 -8.47 -4.09
N PRO A 57 -28.98 -9.35 -4.59
CA PRO A 57 -30.06 -9.86 -3.76
C PRO A 57 -29.40 -10.68 -2.65
N GLN A 58 -29.67 -10.30 -1.40
CA GLN A 58 -29.40 -11.15 -0.25
C GLN A 58 -30.08 -12.49 -0.54
N VAL A 59 -29.27 -13.49 -0.88
CA VAL A 59 -29.75 -14.87 -1.03
C VAL A 59 -30.19 -15.26 0.37
N ILE A 60 -31.49 -15.22 0.59
CA ILE A 60 -32.11 -15.74 1.80
C ILE A 60 -31.85 -17.24 1.74
N GLU A 61 -30.83 -17.72 2.46
CA GLU A 61 -30.71 -19.14 2.77
C GLU A 61 -31.89 -19.48 3.70
N GLU A 62 -33.00 -19.93 3.11
CA GLU A 62 -34.01 -20.72 3.79
C GLU A 62 -33.60 -22.20 3.72
N GLU A 63 -33.04 -22.74 4.81
CA GLU A 63 -33.50 -23.94 5.55
C GLU A 63 -32.69 -24.16 6.83
#